data_AF-Q9PCV8-F1
#
_entry.id   AF-Q9PCV8-F1
#
_cell.length_a   1.000
_cell.length_b   1.000
_cell.length_c   1.000
_cell.angle_alpha   90.00
_cell.angle_beta   90.00
_cell.angle_gamma   90.00
#
_symmetry.space_group_name_H-M   'P 1'
#
loop_
_entity.id
_entity.type
_entity.pdbx_description
1 polymer ?
#
loop_
_entity_poly.entity_id
_entity_poly.type
_entity_poly.pdbx_seq_one_letter_code
_entity_poly.pdbx_strand_id
1 'polypeptide(L)'
;MKIIELTQGTPQWHTHRAQHLNASDAPAMMGCSPYKSRAELIRERATGITPDYDQATLQRFAEGHRAEELARPLAERIIGDDLYPCVGVDGMYSASFDGLTLLEDTVWEHKQLNDTIRAAMTDGSTGQDLPFHYQLQMEHQSMVSGAQRVLFMASAWNGEQLIEERHCWYTPTPELRNRIINGWHQLQADIAAYQPEPPPPPAALGRSPEQLPALHIAVTGTVTTSNLPHFKACALAVLHSIKRDLHTDEDFANAEQTVKWCKGVETRLDATKQQVLGQTADIDAVFRTLDEIAEETRRVRLELDRLVNTEKAHRRTEIVHSGLNTLRDYYASSNATLGEYALPIPADLPAKIGDTIKGKKSMISMQEAVSTAVAHEKSNITAHVERVRTNITVLEECGTAYLSLFPDRVSLCISKTPDDLRNLILARIAHHQQQEQARIQAERERQNTVEATPLPTSPTVNCSTESSVTTAPTPASIHTTLKLGEINALIAPLSINADGLAALGFVPVNTERATKWYAAAEFPVICHTLKQVLSDAASRTAIQQAA
;
A
#
# COMPACT_ATOMS: atom_id res chain seq x y z
N MET A 1 -11.32 15.90 -23.66
CA MET A 1 -12.38 14.88 -23.75
C MET A 1 -13.08 14.94 -25.11
N LYS A 2 -13.74 13.85 -25.54
CA LYS A 2 -14.83 13.86 -26.52
C LYS A 2 -16.11 13.32 -25.86
N ILE A 3 -17.20 14.09 -25.91
CA ILE A 3 -18.53 13.61 -25.51
C ILE A 3 -19.12 12.73 -26.63
N ILE A 4 -19.79 11.65 -26.25
CA ILE A 4 -20.53 10.78 -27.17
C ILE A 4 -21.99 10.63 -26.75
N GLU A 5 -22.89 10.62 -27.74
CA GLU A 5 -24.34 10.47 -27.52
C GLU A 5 -24.68 9.01 -27.21
N LEU A 6 -24.59 8.64 -25.93
CA LEU A 6 -25.00 7.35 -25.40
C LEU A 6 -25.86 7.56 -24.15
N THR A 7 -27.10 7.06 -24.18
CA THR A 7 -27.91 6.96 -22.98
C THR A 7 -27.36 5.84 -22.09
N GLN A 8 -27.06 6.15 -20.83
CA GLN A 8 -26.52 5.18 -19.88
C GLN A 8 -27.50 3.99 -19.69
N GLY A 9 -26.96 2.78 -19.45
CA GLY A 9 -27.76 1.55 -19.32
C GLY A 9 -28.30 0.96 -20.63
N THR A 10 -28.08 1.58 -21.79
CA THR A 10 -28.49 1.00 -23.09
C THR A 10 -27.53 -0.08 -23.60
N PRO A 11 -27.96 -1.02 -24.49
CA PRO A 11 -27.07 -1.99 -25.11
C PRO A 11 -25.89 -1.36 -25.87
N GLN A 12 -26.09 -0.19 -26.48
CA GLN A 12 -25.05 0.61 -27.13
C GLN A 12 -24.01 1.08 -26.11
N TRP A 13 -24.46 1.57 -24.95
CA TRP A 13 -23.60 1.96 -23.83
C TRP A 13 -22.80 0.78 -23.26
N HIS A 14 -23.42 -0.39 -23.08
CA HIS A 14 -22.70 -1.61 -22.69
C HIS A 14 -21.64 -2.04 -23.72
N THR A 15 -21.97 -1.95 -25.02
CA THR A 15 -21.03 -2.27 -26.11
C THR A 15 -19.83 -1.32 -26.12
N HIS A 16 -20.07 -0.02 -25.95
CA HIS A 16 -19.01 0.99 -25.81
C HIS A 16 -18.10 0.70 -24.62
N ARG A 17 -18.68 0.42 -23.44
CA ARG A 17 -17.95 0.13 -22.20
C ARG A 17 -17.06 -1.11 -22.30
N ALA A 18 -17.47 -2.13 -23.06
CA ALA A 18 -16.65 -3.33 -23.28
C ALA A 18 -15.33 -3.02 -23.99
N GLN A 19 -15.31 -1.97 -24.83
CA GLN A 19 -14.16 -1.56 -25.64
C GLN A 19 -13.27 -0.49 -24.99
N HIS A 20 -13.73 0.15 -23.91
CA HIS A 20 -13.02 1.27 -23.24
C HIS A 20 -12.68 0.97 -21.78
N LEU A 21 -11.68 1.67 -21.24
CA LEU A 21 -11.27 1.59 -19.84
C LEU A 21 -12.11 2.57 -19.03
N ASN A 22 -13.09 2.07 -18.28
CA ASN A 22 -14.12 2.91 -17.65
C ASN A 22 -13.73 3.36 -16.25
N ALA A 23 -14.05 4.60 -15.88
CA ALA A 23 -13.82 5.13 -14.52
C ALA A 23 -14.37 4.23 -13.40
N SER A 24 -15.59 3.70 -13.57
CA SER A 24 -16.21 2.76 -12.61
C SER A 24 -15.49 1.41 -12.47
N ASP A 25 -14.69 1.03 -13.48
CA ASP A 25 -13.93 -0.22 -13.49
C ASP A 25 -12.54 -0.03 -12.85
N ALA A 26 -12.08 1.22 -12.69
CA ALA A 26 -10.76 1.54 -12.13
C ALA A 26 -10.53 0.96 -10.71
N PRO A 27 -11.52 0.93 -9.78
CA PRO A 27 -11.35 0.28 -8.49
C PRO A 27 -11.21 -1.24 -8.57
N ALA A 28 -11.84 -1.89 -9.57
CA ALA A 28 -11.69 -3.33 -9.79
C ALA A 28 -10.33 -3.63 -10.45
N MET A 29 -9.89 -2.78 -11.38
CA MET A 29 -8.55 -2.80 -11.96
C MET A 29 -7.45 -2.67 -10.89
N MET A 30 -7.64 -1.79 -9.90
CA MET A 30 -6.74 -1.62 -8.75
C MET A 30 -6.95 -2.66 -7.64
N GLY A 31 -7.95 -3.55 -7.78
CA GLY A 31 -8.25 -4.64 -6.84
C GLY A 31 -8.79 -4.21 -5.47
N CYS A 32 -9.38 -3.01 -5.37
CA CYS A 32 -10.00 -2.48 -4.15
C CYS A 32 -11.52 -2.25 -4.26
N SER A 33 -12.14 -2.64 -5.38
CA SER A 33 -13.60 -2.61 -5.55
C SER A 33 -14.29 -3.59 -4.59
N PRO A 34 -15.39 -3.16 -3.93
CA PRO A 34 -16.21 -4.05 -3.10
C PRO A 34 -17.17 -4.93 -3.93
N TYR A 35 -17.30 -4.70 -5.25
CA TYR A 35 -18.34 -5.33 -6.10
C TYR A 35 -17.82 -6.27 -7.19
N LYS A 36 -16.55 -6.13 -7.60
CA LYS A 36 -15.93 -6.92 -8.68
C LYS A 36 -14.44 -7.10 -8.39
N SER A 37 -13.95 -8.33 -8.33
CA SER A 37 -12.53 -8.62 -8.14
C SER A 37 -11.71 -8.25 -9.38
N ARG A 38 -10.40 -8.05 -9.20
CA ARG A 38 -9.49 -7.81 -10.32
C ARG A 38 -9.43 -9.00 -11.29
N ALA A 39 -9.49 -10.22 -10.76
CA ALA A 39 -9.48 -11.45 -11.55
C ALA A 39 -10.77 -11.60 -12.37
N GLU A 40 -11.93 -11.23 -11.80
CA GLU A 40 -13.21 -11.20 -12.52
C GLU A 40 -13.19 -10.18 -13.67
N LEU A 41 -12.65 -8.98 -13.44
CA LEU A 41 -12.48 -7.98 -14.50
C LEU A 41 -11.56 -8.46 -15.62
N ILE A 42 -10.43 -9.13 -15.30
CA ILE A 42 -9.53 -9.71 -16.30
C ILE A 42 -10.27 -10.79 -17.11
N ARG A 43 -10.97 -11.71 -16.45
CA ARG A 43 -11.73 -12.77 -17.11
C ARG A 43 -12.81 -12.21 -18.04
N GLU A 44 -13.59 -11.24 -17.56
CA GLU A 44 -14.63 -10.55 -18.35
C GLU A 44 -14.04 -9.89 -19.61
N ARG A 45 -12.93 -9.14 -19.46
CA ARG A 45 -12.27 -8.45 -20.58
C ARG A 45 -11.55 -9.39 -21.54
N ALA A 46 -10.97 -10.49 -21.06
CA ALA A 46 -10.26 -11.47 -21.88
C ALA A 46 -11.21 -12.41 -22.66
N THR A 47 -12.39 -12.72 -22.11
CA THR A 47 -13.36 -13.64 -22.71
C THR A 47 -14.53 -12.95 -23.41
N GLY A 48 -14.80 -11.68 -23.09
CA GLY A 48 -16.02 -10.98 -23.51
C GLY A 48 -17.31 -11.43 -22.79
N ILE A 49 -17.20 -12.32 -21.79
CA ILE A 49 -18.35 -12.87 -21.06
C ILE A 49 -18.65 -11.99 -19.85
N THR A 50 -19.75 -11.24 -19.91
CA THR A 50 -20.31 -10.49 -18.77
C THR A 50 -21.21 -11.38 -17.90
N PRO A 51 -21.27 -11.16 -16.57
CA PRO A 51 -22.19 -11.88 -15.70
C PRO A 51 -23.65 -11.46 -15.95
N ASP A 52 -24.58 -12.42 -15.88
CA ASP A 52 -26.01 -12.14 -15.81
C ASP A 52 -26.37 -11.53 -14.45
N TYR A 53 -27.12 -10.43 -14.45
CA TYR A 53 -27.62 -9.80 -13.23
C TYR A 53 -28.99 -10.35 -12.83
N ASP A 54 -29.17 -10.67 -11.56
CA ASP A 54 -30.48 -11.02 -11.01
C ASP A 54 -31.41 -9.79 -10.92
N GLN A 55 -32.72 -10.04 -10.80
CA GLN A 55 -33.70 -8.96 -10.72
C GLN A 55 -33.46 -8.01 -9.53
N ALA A 56 -32.94 -8.51 -8.41
CA ALA A 56 -32.60 -7.70 -7.24
C ALA A 56 -31.44 -6.72 -7.53
N THR A 57 -30.45 -7.12 -8.34
CA THR A 57 -29.36 -6.24 -8.76
C THR A 57 -29.82 -5.21 -9.77
N LEU A 58 -30.66 -5.60 -10.74
CA LEU A 58 -31.27 -4.65 -11.69
C LEU A 58 -32.14 -3.61 -10.98
N GLN A 59 -32.91 -4.01 -9.96
CA GLN A 59 -33.69 -3.09 -9.12
C GLN A 59 -32.79 -2.11 -8.35
N ARG A 60 -31.64 -2.55 -7.82
CA ARG A 60 -30.68 -1.65 -7.16
C ARG A 60 -30.08 -0.61 -8.12
N PHE A 61 -29.82 -0.98 -9.37
CA PHE A 61 -29.36 -0.02 -10.39
C PHE A 61 -30.45 1.01 -10.73
N ALA A 62 -31.70 0.58 -10.92
CA ALA A 62 -32.83 1.48 -11.16
C ALA A 62 -33.06 2.45 -9.99
N GLU A 63 -32.99 1.97 -8.75
CA GLU A 63 -33.10 2.80 -7.54
C GLU A 63 -31.88 3.73 -7.36
N GLY A 64 -30.73 3.38 -7.94
CA GLY A 64 -29.56 4.25 -8.05
C GLY A 64 -29.84 5.46 -8.93
N HIS A 65 -30.24 5.22 -10.18
CA HIS A 65 -30.59 6.28 -11.15
C HIS A 65 -31.77 7.15 -10.68
N ARG A 66 -32.74 6.57 -9.97
CA ARG A 66 -33.84 7.33 -9.34
C ARG A 66 -33.33 8.29 -8.27
N ALA A 67 -32.41 7.84 -7.43
CA ALA A 67 -31.81 8.67 -6.37
C ALA A 67 -30.87 9.75 -6.95
N GLU A 68 -30.19 9.45 -8.06
CA GLU A 68 -29.40 10.39 -8.86
C GLU A 68 -30.30 11.51 -9.41
N GLU A 69 -31.36 11.18 -10.16
CA GLU A 69 -32.27 12.16 -10.76
C GLU A 69 -32.87 13.13 -9.71
N LEU A 70 -33.25 12.62 -8.54
CA LEU A 70 -33.76 13.44 -7.42
C LEU A 70 -32.69 14.31 -6.75
N ALA A 71 -31.42 13.89 -6.76
CA ALA A 71 -30.33 14.60 -6.12
C ALA A 71 -29.68 15.68 -7.00
N ARG A 72 -29.80 15.57 -8.34
CA ARG A 72 -29.23 16.54 -9.29
C ARG A 72 -29.56 18.01 -8.97
N PRO A 73 -30.82 18.41 -8.67
CA PRO A 73 -31.14 19.80 -8.33
C PRO A 73 -30.61 20.29 -6.98
N LEU A 74 -30.13 19.37 -6.12
CA LEU A 74 -29.39 19.71 -4.90
C LEU A 74 -27.92 19.97 -5.23
N ALA A 75 -27.34 19.14 -6.08
CA ALA A 75 -25.96 19.27 -6.54
C ALA A 75 -25.75 20.57 -7.36
N GLU A 76 -26.63 20.87 -8.31
CA GLU A 76 -26.61 22.12 -9.10
C GLU A 76 -26.61 23.36 -8.20
N ARG A 77 -27.38 23.34 -7.10
CA ARG A 77 -27.42 24.43 -6.11
C ARG A 77 -26.12 24.57 -5.31
N ILE A 78 -25.40 23.49 -5.06
CA ILE A 78 -24.12 23.47 -4.33
C ILE A 78 -22.97 23.89 -5.27
N ILE A 79 -23.01 23.48 -6.54
CA ILE A 79 -22.02 23.84 -7.56
C ILE A 79 -22.20 25.29 -8.00
N GLY A 80 -23.44 25.75 -8.15
CA GLY A 80 -23.81 27.05 -8.72
C GLY A 80 -23.91 27.05 -10.25
N ASP A 81 -24.04 25.89 -10.89
CA ASP A 81 -24.11 25.69 -12.35
C ASP A 81 -24.94 24.43 -12.68
N ASP A 82 -25.45 24.34 -13.91
CA ASP A 82 -26.32 23.25 -14.38
C ASP A 82 -25.53 21.96 -14.68
N LEU A 83 -26.13 20.78 -14.43
CA LEU A 83 -25.47 19.48 -14.58
C LEU A 83 -26.16 18.58 -15.61
N TYR A 84 -25.50 18.29 -16.73
CA TYR A 84 -26.00 17.31 -17.70
C TYR A 84 -25.29 15.94 -17.56
N PRO A 85 -26.02 14.81 -17.61
CA PRO A 85 -25.41 13.48 -17.65
C PRO A 85 -24.81 13.24 -19.04
N CYS A 86 -23.60 12.68 -19.10
CA CYS A 86 -22.95 12.40 -20.39
C CYS A 86 -21.95 11.24 -20.31
N VAL A 87 -21.46 10.82 -21.48
CA VAL A 87 -20.36 9.86 -21.59
C VAL A 87 -19.19 10.53 -22.29
N GLY A 88 -18.06 10.62 -21.58
CA GLY A 88 -16.80 11.12 -22.08
C GLY A 88 -15.85 10.02 -22.51
N VAL A 89 -15.02 10.31 -23.50
CA VAL A 89 -13.92 9.46 -23.97
C VAL A 89 -12.66 10.31 -24.10
N ASP A 90 -11.52 9.76 -23.68
CA ASP A 90 -10.19 10.29 -24.00
C ASP A 90 -9.24 9.14 -24.33
N GLY A 91 -8.86 9.03 -25.61
CA GLY A 91 -8.13 7.87 -26.12
C GLY A 91 -8.84 6.54 -25.85
N MET A 92 -8.24 5.70 -25.02
CA MET A 92 -8.80 4.42 -24.57
C MET A 92 -9.63 4.52 -23.27
N TYR A 93 -9.58 5.66 -22.58
CA TYR A 93 -10.26 5.89 -21.32
C TYR A 93 -11.67 6.43 -21.56
N SER A 94 -12.61 6.05 -20.70
CA SER A 94 -13.98 6.57 -20.74
C SER A 94 -14.54 6.79 -19.34
N ALA A 95 -15.46 7.73 -19.22
CA ALA A 95 -16.21 8.00 -18.01
C ALA A 95 -17.68 8.19 -18.40
N SER A 96 -18.57 7.56 -17.64
CA SER A 96 -19.98 7.96 -17.60
C SER A 96 -20.11 8.88 -16.39
N PHE A 97 -20.66 10.07 -16.60
CA PHE A 97 -20.80 11.10 -15.58
C PHE A 97 -22.27 11.19 -15.17
N ASP A 98 -22.53 11.12 -13.87
CA ASP A 98 -23.85 11.37 -13.30
C ASP A 98 -24.22 12.84 -13.58
N GLY A 99 -23.25 13.76 -13.51
CA GLY A 99 -23.34 15.09 -14.11
C GLY A 99 -21.98 15.73 -14.41
N LEU A 100 -21.97 16.64 -15.38
CA LEU A 100 -20.84 17.49 -15.74
C LEU A 100 -21.34 18.92 -15.99
N THR A 101 -20.57 19.95 -15.62
CA THR A 101 -20.86 21.35 -15.97
C THR A 101 -20.62 21.61 -17.45
N LEU A 102 -21.24 22.67 -18.01
CA LEU A 102 -21.09 23.03 -19.43
C LEU A 102 -19.64 23.35 -19.83
N LEU A 103 -18.83 23.82 -18.87
CA LEU A 103 -17.41 24.10 -19.05
C LEU A 103 -16.50 22.86 -18.87
N GLU A 104 -17.07 21.68 -18.60
CA GLU A 104 -16.36 20.41 -18.34
C GLU A 104 -15.40 20.44 -17.13
N ASP A 105 -15.47 21.50 -16.30
CA ASP A 105 -14.51 21.83 -15.26
C ASP A 105 -14.85 21.25 -13.87
N THR A 106 -16.11 20.89 -13.65
CA THR A 106 -16.65 20.34 -12.40
C THR A 106 -17.50 19.12 -12.71
N VAL A 107 -17.11 17.97 -12.17
CA VAL A 107 -17.89 16.72 -12.23
C VAL A 107 -18.81 16.63 -11.01
N TRP A 108 -19.95 15.97 -11.17
CA TRP A 108 -20.76 15.46 -10.07
C TRP A 108 -20.84 13.93 -10.13
N GLU A 109 -20.63 13.30 -8.98
CA GLU A 109 -20.64 11.85 -8.77
C GLU A 109 -21.60 11.54 -7.61
N HIS A 110 -22.62 10.71 -7.86
CA HIS A 110 -23.72 10.45 -6.93
C HIS A 110 -23.75 9.00 -6.44
N LYS A 111 -24.01 8.78 -5.15
CA LYS A 111 -24.21 7.43 -4.59
C LYS A 111 -25.41 7.37 -3.64
N GLN A 112 -25.93 6.17 -3.43
CA GLN A 112 -26.87 5.91 -2.35
C GLN A 112 -26.12 5.98 -1.00
N LEU A 113 -26.65 6.77 -0.07
CA LEU A 113 -26.04 6.94 1.25
C LEU A 113 -26.12 5.63 2.06
N ASN A 114 -24.97 5.18 2.54
CA ASN A 114 -24.81 4.01 3.39
C ASN A 114 -23.90 4.33 4.58
N ASP A 115 -23.82 3.41 5.55
CA ASP A 115 -23.11 3.63 6.81
C ASP A 115 -21.61 3.89 6.62
N THR A 116 -20.98 3.28 5.60
CA THR A 116 -19.56 3.52 5.28
C THR A 116 -19.34 4.94 4.76
N ILE A 117 -20.21 5.42 3.86
CA ILE A 117 -20.14 6.79 3.35
C ILE A 117 -20.46 7.79 4.47
N ARG A 118 -21.50 7.54 5.28
CA ARG A 118 -21.88 8.41 6.41
C ARG A 118 -20.75 8.51 7.46
N ALA A 119 -20.01 7.43 7.70
CA ALA A 119 -18.88 7.44 8.62
C ALA A 119 -17.64 8.18 8.07
N ALA A 120 -17.48 8.24 6.74
CA ALA A 120 -16.39 8.97 6.09
C ALA A 120 -16.70 10.47 5.92
N MET A 121 -17.97 10.83 5.72
CA MET A 121 -18.40 12.19 5.40
C MET A 121 -18.87 12.98 6.64
N THR A 122 -17.93 13.29 7.53
CA THR A 122 -18.15 14.17 8.68
C THR A 122 -17.89 15.65 8.32
N ASP A 123 -18.23 16.58 9.22
CA ASP A 123 -17.92 18.00 9.04
C ASP A 123 -16.41 18.20 8.81
N GLY A 124 -16.06 18.97 7.77
CA GLY A 124 -14.67 19.20 7.35
C GLY A 124 -14.05 18.08 6.49
N SER A 125 -14.78 16.98 6.22
CA SER A 125 -14.29 15.93 5.32
C SER A 125 -14.14 16.42 3.88
N THR A 126 -13.14 15.86 3.21
CA THR A 126 -12.83 16.06 1.80
C THR A 126 -13.06 14.76 1.03
N GLY A 127 -12.95 14.80 -0.30
CA GLY A 127 -12.95 13.59 -1.09
C GLY A 127 -11.78 12.63 -0.78
N GLN A 128 -10.71 13.09 -0.11
CA GLN A 128 -9.58 12.25 0.32
C GLN A 128 -9.90 11.38 1.54
N ASP A 129 -10.98 11.69 2.26
CA ASP A 129 -11.46 10.92 3.42
C ASP A 129 -12.45 9.81 3.02
N LEU A 130 -12.98 9.87 1.79
CA LEU A 130 -13.85 8.84 1.23
C LEU A 130 -13.13 7.50 1.06
N PRO A 131 -13.85 6.37 1.10
CA PRO A 131 -13.30 5.07 0.72
C PRO A 131 -12.53 5.11 -0.60
N PHE A 132 -11.30 4.58 -0.60
CA PHE A 132 -10.32 4.74 -1.69
C PHE A 132 -10.83 4.34 -3.09
N HIS A 133 -11.84 3.47 -3.19
CA HIS A 133 -12.47 3.14 -4.48
C HIS A 133 -13.21 4.33 -5.12
N TYR A 134 -13.83 5.21 -4.34
CA TYR A 134 -14.46 6.43 -4.88
C TYR A 134 -13.41 7.43 -5.35
N GLN A 135 -12.31 7.58 -4.62
CA GLN A 135 -11.18 8.44 -5.02
C GLN A 135 -10.63 8.03 -6.39
N LEU A 136 -10.43 6.72 -6.62
CA LEU A 136 -9.98 6.19 -7.91
C LEU A 136 -10.97 6.45 -9.05
N GLN A 137 -12.27 6.31 -8.79
CA GLN A 137 -13.30 6.60 -9.79
C GLN A 137 -13.34 8.09 -10.16
N MET A 138 -13.30 8.98 -9.17
CA MET A 138 -13.35 10.43 -9.37
C MET A 138 -12.07 10.99 -10.00
N GLU A 139 -10.90 10.45 -9.65
CA GLU A 139 -9.64 10.78 -10.34
C GLU A 139 -9.70 10.33 -11.80
N HIS A 140 -10.23 9.14 -12.08
CA HIS A 140 -10.38 8.67 -13.46
C HIS A 140 -11.41 9.49 -14.26
N GLN A 141 -12.50 9.93 -13.64
CA GLN A 141 -13.44 10.88 -14.23
C GLN A 141 -12.73 12.19 -14.60
N SER A 142 -11.98 12.76 -13.64
CA SER A 142 -11.21 14.00 -13.82
C SER A 142 -10.07 13.87 -14.83
N MET A 143 -9.48 12.67 -14.96
CA MET A 143 -8.50 12.34 -15.99
C MET A 143 -9.12 12.36 -17.40
N VAL A 144 -10.39 11.94 -17.55
CA VAL A 144 -11.10 11.89 -18.85
C VAL A 144 -11.67 13.25 -19.25
N SER A 145 -12.28 14.00 -18.31
CA SER A 145 -12.82 15.34 -18.59
C SER A 145 -11.77 16.43 -18.62
N GLY A 146 -10.76 16.36 -17.74
CA GLY A 146 -9.89 17.49 -17.40
C GLY A 146 -10.42 18.36 -16.25
N ALA A 147 -11.52 17.94 -15.60
CA ALA A 147 -12.13 18.66 -14.49
C ALA A 147 -11.14 18.90 -13.32
N GLN A 148 -11.30 20.05 -12.66
CA GLN A 148 -10.44 20.49 -11.57
C GLN A 148 -10.93 20.02 -10.19
N ARG A 149 -12.20 19.60 -10.11
CA ARG A 149 -12.85 19.12 -8.89
C ARG A 149 -14.04 18.21 -9.21
N VAL A 150 -14.38 17.34 -8.26
CA VAL A 150 -15.60 16.53 -8.28
C VAL A 150 -16.42 16.81 -7.02
N LEU A 151 -17.71 17.10 -7.18
CA LEU A 151 -18.66 17.07 -6.07
C LEU A 151 -19.10 15.61 -5.88
N PHE A 152 -18.61 14.97 -4.83
CA PHE A 152 -19.15 13.68 -4.40
C PHE A 152 -20.39 13.93 -3.54
N MET A 153 -21.52 13.32 -3.90
CA MET A 153 -22.75 13.42 -3.14
C MET A 153 -23.30 12.03 -2.83
N ALA A 154 -23.80 11.82 -1.63
CA ALA A 154 -24.56 10.64 -1.26
C ALA A 154 -25.87 11.00 -0.57
N SER A 155 -26.97 10.37 -0.99
CA SER A 155 -28.31 10.67 -0.49
C SER A 155 -29.15 9.42 -0.19
N ALA A 156 -30.03 9.51 0.79
CA ALA A 156 -31.07 8.53 1.09
C ALA A 156 -32.47 9.16 0.92
N TRP A 157 -33.40 8.41 0.34
CA TRP A 157 -34.74 8.89 -0.04
C TRP A 157 -35.84 7.92 0.41
N ASN A 158 -37.01 8.46 0.76
CA ASN A 158 -38.25 7.71 0.96
C ASN A 158 -39.26 8.16 -0.10
N GLY A 159 -39.35 7.42 -1.21
CA GLY A 159 -39.98 7.95 -2.43
C GLY A 159 -39.24 9.21 -2.89
N GLU A 160 -39.95 10.31 -3.08
CA GLU A 160 -39.38 11.62 -3.44
C GLU A 160 -38.93 12.46 -2.22
N GLN A 161 -39.19 11.99 -0.99
CA GLN A 161 -38.78 12.72 0.21
C GLN A 161 -37.30 12.45 0.53
N LEU A 162 -36.47 13.49 0.57
CA LEU A 162 -35.10 13.40 1.07
C LEU A 162 -35.09 13.04 2.56
N ILE A 163 -34.34 12.01 2.94
CA ILE A 163 -34.12 11.60 4.34
C ILE A 163 -32.84 12.25 4.86
N GLU A 164 -31.75 12.07 4.13
CA GLU A 164 -30.41 12.53 4.49
C GLU A 164 -29.59 12.71 3.21
N GLU A 165 -28.77 13.74 3.16
CA GLU A 165 -27.78 14.00 2.12
C GLU A 165 -26.44 14.36 2.78
N ARG A 166 -25.34 13.97 2.14
CA ARG A 166 -23.96 14.34 2.48
C ARG A 166 -23.23 14.65 1.18
N HIS A 167 -22.41 15.70 1.17
CA HIS A 167 -21.51 16.00 0.05
C HIS A 167 -20.13 16.40 0.54
N CYS A 168 -19.11 16.16 -0.28
CA CYS A 168 -17.77 16.72 -0.08
C CYS A 168 -17.08 16.96 -1.44
N TRP A 169 -16.04 17.79 -1.44
CA TRP A 169 -15.28 18.11 -2.64
C TRP A 169 -14.04 17.24 -2.75
N TYR A 170 -13.86 16.59 -3.89
CA TYR A 170 -12.65 15.88 -4.27
C TYR A 170 -11.82 16.74 -5.23
N THR A 171 -10.53 16.92 -4.90
CA THR A 171 -9.54 17.57 -5.77
C THR A 171 -8.63 16.50 -6.37
N PRO A 172 -8.49 16.42 -7.71
CA PRO A 172 -7.63 15.46 -8.38
C PRO A 172 -6.14 15.69 -8.08
N THR A 173 -5.36 14.61 -8.15
CA THR A 173 -3.92 14.56 -7.84
C THR A 173 -3.15 13.89 -8.98
N PRO A 174 -2.07 14.50 -9.50
CA PRO A 174 -1.22 13.86 -10.53
C PRO A 174 -0.69 12.49 -10.10
N GLU A 175 -0.45 12.29 -8.81
CA GLU A 175 0.04 11.06 -8.21
C GLU A 175 -0.98 9.92 -8.38
N LEU A 176 -2.26 10.14 -8.05
CA LEU A 176 -3.28 9.11 -8.18
C LEU A 176 -3.62 8.84 -9.66
N ARG A 177 -3.60 9.88 -10.50
CA ARG A 177 -3.77 9.77 -11.95
C ARG A 177 -2.71 8.84 -12.57
N ASN A 178 -1.44 9.07 -12.24
CA ASN A 178 -0.33 8.24 -12.71
C ASN A 178 -0.45 6.79 -12.21
N ARG A 179 -0.94 6.56 -10.99
CA ARG A 179 -1.24 5.21 -10.48
C ARG A 179 -2.35 4.53 -11.29
N ILE A 180 -3.41 5.24 -11.67
CA ILE A 180 -4.50 4.70 -12.50
C ILE A 180 -4.01 4.34 -13.91
N ILE A 181 -3.23 5.22 -14.55
CA ILE A 181 -2.64 4.96 -15.88
C ILE A 181 -1.75 3.71 -15.86
N ASN A 182 -0.83 3.62 -14.89
CA ASN A 182 0.06 2.46 -14.75
C ASN A 182 -0.72 1.17 -14.41
N GLY A 183 -1.74 1.26 -13.56
CA GLY A 183 -2.62 0.14 -13.24
C GLY A 183 -3.37 -0.38 -14.47
N TRP A 184 -3.86 0.51 -15.35
CA TRP A 184 -4.48 0.14 -16.61
C TRP A 184 -3.51 -0.54 -17.57
N HIS A 185 -2.28 -0.03 -17.74
CA HIS A 185 -1.24 -0.69 -18.53
C HIS A 185 -0.93 -2.10 -18.00
N GLN A 186 -0.81 -2.26 -16.68
CA GLN A 186 -0.59 -3.58 -16.08
C GLN A 186 -1.79 -4.51 -16.26
N LEU A 187 -3.04 -4.00 -16.17
CA LEU A 187 -4.23 -4.80 -16.44
C LEU A 187 -4.29 -5.26 -17.90
N GLN A 188 -3.95 -4.41 -18.86
CA GLN A 188 -3.88 -4.79 -20.27
C GLN A 188 -2.84 -5.89 -20.51
N ALA A 189 -1.68 -5.80 -19.87
CA ALA A 189 -0.67 -6.86 -19.91
C ALA A 189 -1.19 -8.18 -19.30
N ASP A 190 -1.91 -8.11 -18.18
CA ASP A 190 -2.48 -9.29 -17.52
C ASP A 190 -3.65 -9.91 -18.31
N ILE A 191 -4.45 -9.10 -19.01
CA ILE A 191 -5.49 -9.55 -19.96
C ILE A 191 -4.84 -10.26 -21.16
N ALA A 192 -3.77 -9.70 -21.71
CA ALA A 192 -3.04 -10.33 -22.82
C ALA A 192 -2.32 -11.63 -22.41
N ALA A 193 -1.93 -11.75 -21.14
CA ALA A 193 -1.34 -12.96 -20.57
C ALA A 193 -2.37 -13.96 -20.01
N TYR A 194 -3.67 -13.63 -20.05
CA TYR A 194 -4.72 -14.46 -19.44
C TYR A 194 -4.81 -15.84 -20.10
N GLN A 195 -4.79 -16.88 -19.28
CA GLN A 195 -5.09 -18.25 -19.69
C GLN A 195 -6.36 -18.71 -18.96
N PRO A 196 -7.33 -19.34 -19.64
CA PRO A 196 -8.52 -19.86 -18.99
C PRO A 196 -8.17 -20.91 -17.94
N GLU A 197 -8.33 -20.54 -16.67
CA GLU A 197 -8.28 -21.50 -15.56
C GLU A 197 -9.53 -22.40 -15.60
N PRO A 198 -9.44 -23.67 -15.15
CA PRO A 198 -10.61 -24.48 -14.90
C PRO A 198 -11.59 -23.73 -13.99
N PRO A 199 -12.91 -23.83 -14.21
CA PRO A 199 -13.89 -23.13 -13.37
C PRO A 199 -13.66 -23.50 -11.90
N PRO A 200 -13.63 -22.53 -10.98
CA PRO A 200 -13.37 -22.81 -9.58
C PRO A 200 -14.41 -23.83 -9.08
N PRO A 201 -14.00 -24.88 -8.35
CA PRO A 201 -14.95 -25.85 -7.82
C PRO A 201 -15.99 -25.13 -6.95
N PRO A 202 -17.26 -25.59 -6.96
CA PRO A 202 -18.33 -24.95 -6.20
C PRO A 202 -17.90 -24.79 -4.74
N ALA A 203 -18.27 -23.64 -4.14
CA ALA A 203 -17.82 -23.23 -2.81
C ALA A 203 -17.77 -24.43 -1.86
N ALA A 204 -16.57 -24.71 -1.32
CA ALA A 204 -16.19 -26.00 -0.75
C ALA A 204 -16.98 -26.38 0.51
N LEU A 205 -18.23 -26.79 0.32
CA LEU A 205 -19.09 -27.42 1.31
C LEU A 205 -18.60 -28.84 1.50
N GLY A 206 -17.54 -28.96 2.31
CA GLY A 206 -16.84 -30.22 2.57
C GLY A 206 -17.81 -31.34 2.92
N ARG A 207 -17.64 -32.48 2.26
CA ARG A 207 -18.45 -33.68 2.44
C ARG A 207 -17.73 -34.63 3.39
N SER A 208 -18.45 -35.12 4.40
CA SER A 208 -17.98 -36.27 5.17
C SER A 208 -18.10 -37.56 4.33
N PRO A 209 -17.36 -38.63 4.66
CA PRO A 209 -17.62 -39.95 4.12
C PRO A 209 -19.05 -40.44 4.41
N GLU A 210 -19.48 -41.49 3.69
CA GLU A 210 -20.77 -42.13 3.93
C GLU A 210 -20.95 -42.59 5.38
N GLN A 211 -22.20 -42.64 5.84
CA GLN A 211 -22.49 -43.06 7.21
C GLN A 211 -22.28 -44.57 7.36
N LEU A 212 -21.41 -44.97 8.29
CA LEU A 212 -21.22 -46.37 8.68
C LEU A 212 -22.57 -47.01 9.09
N PRO A 213 -22.80 -48.29 8.78
CA PRO A 213 -24.01 -49.00 9.19
C PRO A 213 -24.18 -48.96 10.73
N ALA A 214 -25.42 -49.01 11.19
CA ALA A 214 -25.70 -49.04 12.63
C ALA A 214 -25.06 -50.27 13.28
N LEU A 215 -24.28 -50.05 14.34
CA LEU A 215 -23.60 -51.11 15.06
C LEU A 215 -24.58 -51.79 16.02
N HIS A 216 -24.78 -53.10 15.86
CA HIS A 216 -25.72 -53.89 16.64
C HIS A 216 -24.99 -55.06 17.31
N ILE A 217 -25.04 -55.07 18.64
CA ILE A 217 -24.45 -56.11 19.50
C ILE A 217 -25.51 -56.46 20.54
N ALA A 218 -26.04 -57.70 20.48
CA ALA A 218 -26.95 -58.24 21.48
C ALA A 218 -26.19 -59.23 22.39
N VAL A 219 -26.32 -59.05 23.70
CA VAL A 219 -25.66 -59.87 24.72
C VAL A 219 -26.71 -60.41 25.68
N THR A 220 -26.65 -61.70 26.00
CA THR A 220 -27.50 -62.33 27.01
C THR A 220 -26.74 -63.50 27.63
N GLY A 221 -25.85 -63.21 28.57
CA GLY A 221 -24.90 -64.17 29.16
C GLY A 221 -23.70 -64.48 28.25
N THR A 222 -23.92 -64.60 26.95
CA THR A 222 -22.91 -64.59 25.87
C THR A 222 -23.40 -63.73 24.69
N VAL A 223 -22.56 -63.48 23.68
CA VAL A 223 -22.95 -62.70 22.49
C VAL A 223 -23.90 -63.51 21.61
N THR A 224 -25.17 -63.11 21.54
CA THR A 224 -26.23 -63.83 20.83
C THR A 224 -26.27 -63.50 19.33
N THR A 225 -26.16 -62.23 18.97
CA THR A 225 -26.09 -61.75 17.58
C THR A 225 -25.25 -60.48 17.50
N SER A 226 -24.44 -60.36 16.43
CA SER A 226 -23.62 -59.16 16.20
C SER A 226 -23.34 -58.95 14.71
N ASN A 227 -23.44 -57.70 14.23
CA ASN A 227 -23.04 -57.33 12.87
C ASN A 227 -21.59 -56.82 12.77
N LEU A 228 -20.81 -56.97 13.85
CA LEU A 228 -19.45 -56.43 13.99
C LEU A 228 -18.46 -56.78 12.85
N PRO A 229 -18.44 -58.00 12.26
CA PRO A 229 -17.56 -58.29 11.12
C PRO A 229 -17.89 -57.46 9.87
N HIS A 230 -19.18 -57.26 9.59
CA HIS A 230 -19.64 -56.43 8.47
C HIS A 230 -19.36 -54.95 8.75
N PHE A 231 -19.65 -54.47 9.96
CA PHE A 231 -19.31 -53.12 10.40
C PHE A 231 -17.80 -52.84 10.26
N LYS A 232 -16.93 -53.77 10.68
CA LYS A 232 -15.47 -53.68 10.53
C LYS A 232 -15.07 -53.54 9.06
N ALA A 233 -15.60 -54.38 8.18
CA ALA A 233 -15.28 -54.35 6.75
C ALA A 233 -15.67 -52.99 6.12
N CYS A 234 -16.88 -52.50 6.41
CA CYS A 234 -17.33 -51.18 5.95
C CYS A 234 -16.47 -50.04 6.52
N ALA A 235 -16.16 -50.06 7.81
CA ALA A 235 -15.33 -49.04 8.46
C ALA A 235 -13.92 -48.96 7.83
N LEU A 236 -13.25 -50.11 7.65
CA LEU A 236 -11.93 -50.16 7.02
C LEU A 236 -11.98 -49.74 5.53
N ALA A 237 -13.02 -50.14 4.79
CA ALA A 237 -13.19 -49.71 3.39
C ALA A 237 -13.32 -48.18 3.28
N VAL A 238 -14.15 -47.56 4.13
CA VAL A 238 -14.29 -46.09 4.16
C VAL A 238 -12.98 -45.43 4.56
N LEU A 239 -12.29 -45.91 5.60
CA LEU A 239 -11.01 -45.36 6.04
C LEU A 239 -9.90 -45.46 4.97
N HIS A 240 -9.89 -46.53 4.18
CA HIS A 240 -8.96 -46.67 3.04
C HIS A 240 -9.31 -45.79 1.85
N SER A 241 -10.59 -45.41 1.65
CA SER A 241 -11.00 -44.52 0.55
C SER A 241 -10.70 -43.03 0.78
N ILE A 242 -10.25 -42.65 1.98
CA ILE A 242 -9.95 -41.25 2.33
C ILE A 242 -8.78 -40.73 1.49
N LYS A 243 -9.03 -39.64 0.74
CA LYS A 243 -8.03 -38.94 -0.05
C LYS A 243 -6.95 -38.35 0.86
N ARG A 244 -5.69 -38.72 0.61
CA ARG A 244 -4.51 -38.16 1.29
C ARG A 244 -3.81 -37.07 0.49
N ASP A 245 -3.99 -37.05 -0.82
CA ASP A 245 -3.37 -36.10 -1.73
C ASP A 245 -4.26 -34.85 -1.89
N LEU A 246 -3.94 -33.76 -1.19
CA LEU A 246 -4.78 -32.57 -1.09
C LEU A 246 -4.17 -31.42 -1.90
N HIS A 247 -4.93 -30.91 -2.88
CA HIS A 247 -4.46 -29.82 -3.76
C HIS A 247 -5.45 -28.66 -3.87
N THR A 248 -6.75 -28.92 -3.71
CA THR A 248 -7.83 -27.95 -3.95
C THR A 248 -8.50 -27.51 -2.65
N ASP A 249 -9.16 -26.35 -2.65
CA ASP A 249 -9.96 -25.89 -1.50
C ASP A 249 -11.07 -26.91 -1.13
N GLU A 250 -11.60 -27.65 -2.12
CA GLU A 250 -12.53 -28.75 -1.91
C GLU A 250 -11.88 -29.95 -1.19
N ASP A 251 -10.68 -30.38 -1.61
CA ASP A 251 -9.94 -31.46 -0.93
C ASP A 251 -9.74 -31.15 0.55
N PHE A 252 -9.34 -29.92 0.86
CA PHE A 252 -9.13 -29.48 2.23
C PHE A 252 -10.42 -29.43 3.05
N ALA A 253 -11.53 -28.95 2.48
CA ALA A 253 -12.82 -28.94 3.17
C ALA A 253 -13.36 -30.36 3.41
N ASN A 254 -13.23 -31.24 2.42
CA ASN A 254 -13.58 -32.67 2.54
C ASN A 254 -12.72 -33.35 3.62
N ALA A 255 -11.41 -33.07 3.65
CA ALA A 255 -10.51 -33.60 4.66
C ALA A 255 -10.83 -33.11 6.08
N GLU A 256 -11.12 -31.82 6.28
CA GLU A 256 -11.55 -31.29 7.58
C GLU A 256 -12.86 -31.91 8.09
N GLN A 257 -13.82 -32.14 7.19
CA GLN A 257 -15.08 -32.81 7.55
C GLN A 257 -14.87 -34.30 7.80
N THR A 258 -13.95 -34.93 7.11
CA THR A 258 -13.51 -36.32 7.38
C THR A 258 -12.84 -36.43 8.76
N VAL A 259 -11.99 -35.47 9.16
CA VAL A 259 -11.39 -35.42 10.51
C VAL A 259 -12.47 -35.33 11.59
N LYS A 260 -13.48 -34.48 11.40
CA LYS A 260 -14.65 -34.37 12.31
C LYS A 260 -15.49 -35.66 12.34
N TRP A 261 -15.74 -36.26 11.19
CA TRP A 261 -16.46 -37.53 11.05
C TRP A 261 -15.73 -38.67 11.78
N CYS A 262 -14.41 -38.80 11.61
CA CYS A 262 -13.60 -39.79 12.34
C CYS A 262 -13.70 -39.58 13.85
N LYS A 263 -13.71 -38.32 14.32
CA LYS A 263 -13.89 -38.01 15.74
C LYS A 263 -15.26 -38.46 16.25
N GLY A 264 -16.32 -38.28 15.46
CA GLY A 264 -17.66 -38.80 15.76
C GLY A 264 -17.77 -40.33 15.69
N VAL A 265 -16.95 -41.00 14.88
CA VAL A 265 -16.82 -42.47 14.90
C VAL A 265 -16.14 -42.94 16.18
N GLU A 266 -14.99 -42.35 16.57
CA GLU A 266 -14.32 -42.64 17.85
C GLU A 266 -15.29 -42.56 19.05
N THR A 267 -16.06 -41.46 19.16
CA THR A 267 -17.02 -41.26 20.26
C THR A 267 -18.14 -42.31 20.27
N ARG A 268 -18.64 -42.74 19.10
CA ARG A 268 -19.67 -43.80 19.01
C ARG A 268 -19.12 -45.17 19.38
N LEU A 269 -17.88 -45.47 19.02
CA LEU A 269 -17.21 -46.72 19.39
C LEU A 269 -16.99 -46.79 20.90
N ASP A 270 -16.52 -45.70 21.53
CA ASP A 270 -16.33 -45.63 22.99
C ASP A 270 -17.67 -45.75 23.75
N ALA A 271 -18.72 -45.05 23.31
CA ALA A 271 -20.05 -45.17 23.91
C ALA A 271 -20.61 -46.62 23.80
N THR A 272 -20.39 -47.28 22.65
CA THR A 272 -20.78 -48.70 22.48
C THR A 272 -19.95 -49.61 23.39
N LYS A 273 -18.65 -49.33 23.55
CA LYS A 273 -17.76 -50.07 24.45
C LYS A 273 -18.27 -50.01 25.88
N GLN A 274 -18.61 -48.81 26.38
CA GLN A 274 -19.17 -48.61 27.72
C GLN A 274 -20.51 -49.33 27.92
N GLN A 275 -21.41 -49.30 26.93
CA GLN A 275 -22.69 -50.01 26.98
C GLN A 275 -22.51 -51.53 27.12
N VAL A 276 -21.58 -52.12 26.36
CA VAL A 276 -21.30 -53.57 26.39
C VAL A 276 -20.57 -53.98 27.67
N LEU A 277 -19.74 -53.10 28.24
CA LEU A 277 -19.00 -53.35 29.50
C LEU A 277 -19.89 -53.56 30.74
N GLY A 278 -21.16 -53.13 30.67
CA GLY A 278 -22.16 -53.33 31.72
C GLY A 278 -22.81 -54.73 31.73
N GLN A 279 -22.43 -55.64 30.84
CA GLN A 279 -23.00 -56.98 30.71
C GLN A 279 -21.90 -58.05 30.73
N THR A 280 -22.19 -59.22 31.31
CA THR A 280 -21.16 -60.14 31.84
C THR A 280 -20.36 -60.93 30.78
N ALA A 281 -19.26 -61.55 31.21
CA ALA A 281 -18.14 -62.01 30.41
C ALA A 281 -18.40 -63.20 29.45
N ASP A 282 -18.37 -62.92 28.15
CA ASP A 282 -17.36 -63.44 27.20
C ASP A 282 -17.27 -62.47 26.00
N ILE A 283 -16.44 -61.41 26.12
CA ILE A 283 -16.54 -60.19 25.29
C ILE A 283 -15.20 -59.78 24.65
N ASP A 284 -14.08 -60.43 25.01
CA ASP A 284 -12.73 -60.00 24.61
C ASP A 284 -12.51 -59.89 23.09
N ALA A 285 -13.21 -60.68 22.28
CA ALA A 285 -13.14 -60.60 20.82
C ALA A 285 -13.88 -59.37 20.25
N VAL A 286 -14.98 -58.96 20.91
CA VAL A 286 -15.73 -57.75 20.58
C VAL A 286 -14.91 -56.52 20.94
N PHE A 287 -14.35 -56.47 22.16
CA PHE A 287 -13.49 -55.34 22.57
C PHE A 287 -12.25 -55.20 21.69
N ARG A 288 -11.54 -56.30 21.40
CA ARG A 288 -10.40 -56.26 20.46
C ARG A 288 -10.79 -55.69 19.10
N THR A 289 -11.94 -56.12 18.54
CA THR A 289 -12.37 -55.61 17.24
C THR A 289 -12.80 -54.15 17.28
N LEU A 290 -13.47 -53.69 18.35
CA LEU A 290 -13.81 -52.27 18.51
C LEU A 290 -12.55 -51.41 18.70
N ASP A 291 -11.58 -51.88 19.47
CA ASP A 291 -10.31 -51.19 19.72
C ASP A 291 -9.45 -51.12 18.45
N GLU A 292 -9.41 -52.18 17.64
CA GLU A 292 -8.76 -52.16 16.32
C GLU A 292 -9.38 -51.11 15.38
N ILE A 293 -10.71 -51.02 15.30
CA ILE A 293 -11.39 -50.02 14.45
C ILE A 293 -11.18 -48.61 15.02
N ALA A 294 -11.25 -48.44 16.34
CA ALA A 294 -11.04 -47.15 17.00
C ALA A 294 -9.61 -46.65 16.81
N GLU A 295 -8.61 -47.52 16.95
CA GLU A 295 -7.20 -47.17 16.77
C GLU A 295 -6.89 -46.86 15.29
N GLU A 296 -7.45 -47.61 14.34
CA GLU A 296 -7.30 -47.29 12.91
C GLU A 296 -7.97 -45.95 12.55
N THR A 297 -9.19 -45.72 13.04
CA THR A 297 -9.90 -44.44 12.88
C THR A 297 -9.10 -43.28 13.47
N ARG A 298 -8.50 -43.48 14.65
CA ARG A 298 -7.65 -42.50 15.33
C ARG A 298 -6.37 -42.22 14.56
N ARG A 299 -5.73 -43.28 14.03
CA ARG A 299 -4.53 -43.18 13.19
C ARG A 299 -4.81 -42.35 11.95
N VAL A 300 -5.83 -42.71 11.17
CA VAL A 300 -6.20 -42.00 9.94
C VAL A 300 -6.64 -40.56 10.24
N ARG A 301 -7.38 -40.31 11.34
CA ARG A 301 -7.73 -38.94 11.74
C ARG A 301 -6.50 -38.08 12.04
N LEU A 302 -5.55 -38.60 12.82
CA LEU A 302 -4.35 -37.85 13.20
C LEU A 302 -3.38 -37.68 12.02
N GLU A 303 -3.32 -38.65 11.11
CA GLU A 303 -2.60 -38.55 9.84
C GLU A 303 -3.18 -37.44 8.97
N LEU A 304 -4.50 -37.48 8.71
CA LEU A 304 -5.20 -36.52 7.86
C LEU A 304 -5.19 -35.10 8.44
N ASP A 305 -5.42 -34.96 9.75
CA ASP A 305 -5.36 -33.66 10.45
C ASP A 305 -3.95 -33.03 10.35
N ARG A 306 -2.89 -33.83 10.53
CA ARG A 306 -1.51 -33.35 10.28
C ARG A 306 -1.31 -32.95 8.83
N LEU A 307 -1.76 -33.77 7.89
CA LEU A 307 -1.59 -33.53 6.46
C LEU A 307 -2.31 -32.25 6.02
N VAL A 308 -3.56 -32.04 6.45
CA VAL A 308 -4.31 -30.78 6.21
C VAL A 308 -3.53 -29.57 6.75
N ASN A 309 -3.04 -29.64 7.98
CA ASN A 309 -2.32 -28.52 8.60
C ASN A 309 -0.97 -28.24 7.91
N THR A 310 -0.18 -29.27 7.61
CA THR A 310 1.11 -29.15 6.93
C THR A 310 0.94 -28.67 5.48
N GLU A 311 0.06 -29.27 4.70
CA GLU A 311 -0.10 -28.95 3.29
C GLU A 311 -0.77 -27.58 3.11
N LYS A 312 -1.73 -27.17 3.96
CA LYS A 312 -2.23 -25.79 3.94
C LYS A 312 -1.14 -24.76 4.21
N ALA A 313 -0.24 -25.02 5.16
CA ALA A 313 0.89 -24.14 5.46
C ALA A 313 1.90 -24.10 4.30
N HIS A 314 2.16 -25.24 3.67
CA HIS A 314 3.01 -25.38 2.49
C HIS A 314 2.43 -24.58 1.30
N ARG A 315 1.17 -24.83 0.92
CA ARG A 315 0.47 -24.11 -0.15
C ARG A 315 0.44 -22.60 0.11
N ARG A 316 0.14 -22.15 1.33
CA ARG A 316 0.23 -20.72 1.69
C ARG A 316 1.60 -20.11 1.37
N THR A 317 2.64 -20.87 1.66
CA THR A 317 4.04 -20.49 1.45
C THR A 317 4.38 -20.46 -0.04
N GLU A 318 3.94 -21.46 -0.81
CA GLU A 318 4.11 -21.51 -2.28
C GLU A 318 3.44 -20.33 -2.98
N ILE A 319 2.21 -19.95 -2.61
CA ILE A 319 1.47 -18.83 -3.22
C ILE A 319 2.28 -17.52 -3.07
N VAL A 320 2.78 -17.25 -1.86
CA VAL A 320 3.61 -16.07 -1.58
C VAL A 320 4.96 -16.15 -2.31
N HIS A 321 5.61 -17.32 -2.34
CA HIS A 321 6.89 -17.49 -3.06
C HIS A 321 6.76 -17.31 -4.58
N SER A 322 5.67 -17.79 -5.18
CA SER A 322 5.36 -17.60 -6.60
C SER A 322 5.24 -16.11 -6.94
N GLY A 323 4.50 -15.34 -6.12
CA GLY A 323 4.40 -13.89 -6.26
C GLY A 323 5.74 -13.17 -6.10
N LEU A 324 6.55 -13.57 -5.11
CA LEU A 324 7.88 -12.99 -4.88
C LEU A 324 8.88 -13.31 -6.01
N ASN A 325 8.83 -14.51 -6.57
CA ASN A 325 9.67 -14.88 -7.72
C ASN A 325 9.27 -14.09 -8.96
N THR A 326 7.97 -13.96 -9.23
CA THR A 326 7.43 -13.10 -10.30
C THR A 326 7.95 -11.65 -10.18
N LEU A 327 8.05 -11.10 -8.97
CA LEU A 327 8.60 -9.76 -8.74
C LEU A 327 10.13 -9.70 -8.86
N ARG A 328 10.87 -10.74 -8.44
CA ARG A 328 12.32 -10.83 -8.64
C ARG A 328 12.70 -10.88 -10.13
N ASP A 329 11.97 -11.68 -10.90
CA ASP A 329 12.15 -11.79 -12.35
C ASP A 329 11.83 -10.45 -13.04
N TYR A 330 10.78 -9.76 -12.58
CA TYR A 330 10.43 -8.42 -13.07
C TYR A 330 11.51 -7.39 -12.74
N TYR A 331 12.02 -7.35 -11.50
CA TYR A 331 13.18 -6.52 -11.12
C TYR A 331 14.40 -6.81 -11.99
N ALA A 332 14.73 -8.09 -12.24
CA ALA A 332 15.85 -8.47 -13.08
C ALA A 332 15.67 -7.98 -14.53
N SER A 333 14.47 -8.16 -15.10
CA SER A 333 14.13 -7.67 -16.44
C SER A 333 14.19 -6.14 -16.55
N SER A 334 13.72 -5.41 -15.54
CA SER A 334 13.79 -3.94 -15.53
C SER A 334 15.24 -3.44 -15.38
N ASN A 335 15.98 -4.01 -14.43
CA ASN A 335 17.36 -3.63 -14.11
C ASN A 335 18.34 -3.93 -15.24
N ALA A 336 18.08 -4.94 -16.08
CA ALA A 336 18.85 -5.21 -17.29
C ALA A 336 18.94 -3.99 -18.23
N THR A 337 17.98 -3.07 -18.17
CA THR A 337 17.96 -1.82 -18.95
C THR A 337 18.57 -0.61 -18.24
N LEU A 338 18.91 -0.70 -16.95
CA LEU A 338 19.39 0.42 -16.12
C LEU A 338 20.90 0.40 -15.86
N GLY A 339 21.59 -0.72 -16.14
CA GLY A 339 23.04 -0.82 -15.98
C GLY A 339 23.49 -0.54 -14.53
N GLU A 340 24.35 0.47 -14.33
CA GLU A 340 24.83 0.85 -12.99
C GLU A 340 23.73 1.47 -12.09
N TYR A 341 22.60 1.88 -12.66
CA TYR A 341 21.46 2.47 -11.95
C TYR A 341 20.38 1.44 -11.56
N ALA A 342 20.75 0.15 -11.53
CA ALA A 342 19.85 -0.94 -11.15
C ALA A 342 19.19 -0.69 -9.77
N LEU A 343 17.87 -0.86 -9.72
CA LEU A 343 17.08 -0.68 -8.50
C LEU A 343 17.35 -1.82 -7.50
N PRO A 344 17.63 -1.52 -6.22
CA PRO A 344 17.73 -2.55 -5.19
C PRO A 344 16.34 -3.15 -4.91
N ILE A 345 16.28 -4.46 -4.68
CA ILE A 345 15.05 -5.13 -4.24
C ILE A 345 14.81 -4.78 -2.76
N PRO A 346 13.63 -4.26 -2.39
CA PRO A 346 13.32 -3.91 -1.00
C PRO A 346 13.35 -5.13 -0.07
N ALA A 347 14.00 -4.99 1.10
CA ALA A 347 14.16 -6.08 2.06
C ALA A 347 12.83 -6.48 2.74
N ASP A 348 11.87 -5.56 2.80
CA ASP A 348 10.51 -5.74 3.32
C ASP A 348 9.55 -6.41 2.32
N LEU A 349 9.95 -6.56 1.04
CA LEU A 349 9.09 -7.13 -0.01
C LEU A 349 8.46 -8.49 0.36
N PRO A 350 9.18 -9.45 1.00
CA PRO A 350 8.57 -10.70 1.47
C PRO A 350 7.46 -10.50 2.51
N ALA A 351 7.63 -9.55 3.44
CA ALA A 351 6.60 -9.22 4.43
C ALA A 351 5.41 -8.53 3.76
N LYS A 352 5.67 -7.55 2.89
CA LYS A 352 4.65 -6.81 2.13
C LYS A 352 3.72 -7.72 1.34
N ILE A 353 4.25 -8.74 0.65
CA ILE A 353 3.44 -9.74 -0.06
C ILE A 353 2.81 -10.74 0.92
N GLY A 354 3.53 -11.18 1.95
CA GLY A 354 3.03 -12.11 2.97
C GLY A 354 1.83 -11.59 3.77
N ASP A 355 1.74 -10.28 4.03
CA ASP A 355 0.61 -9.69 4.75
C ASP A 355 -0.70 -9.68 3.93
N THR A 356 -0.62 -9.75 2.59
CA THR A 356 -1.81 -9.71 1.69
C THR A 356 -2.74 -10.91 1.86
N ILE A 357 -2.19 -12.06 2.29
CA ILE A 357 -2.92 -13.31 2.51
C ILE A 357 -3.45 -13.45 3.95
N LYS A 358 -3.23 -12.44 4.80
CA LYS A 358 -3.71 -12.41 6.18
C LYS A 358 -5.24 -12.33 6.22
N GLY A 359 -5.87 -13.15 7.05
CA GLY A 359 -7.34 -13.25 7.14
C GLY A 359 -8.03 -13.96 5.97
N LYS A 360 -7.35 -14.19 4.85
CA LYS A 360 -7.85 -15.01 3.73
C LYS A 360 -7.95 -16.48 4.15
N LYS A 361 -8.99 -17.17 3.67
CA LYS A 361 -9.37 -18.53 4.13
C LYS A 361 -9.28 -19.61 3.05
N SER A 362 -9.49 -19.26 1.78
CA SER A 362 -9.35 -20.17 0.62
C SER A 362 -8.08 -19.84 -0.17
N MET A 363 -7.51 -20.82 -0.85
CA MET A 363 -6.34 -20.65 -1.71
C MET A 363 -6.64 -19.70 -2.86
N ILE A 364 -7.82 -19.80 -3.49
CA ILE A 364 -8.27 -18.85 -4.52
C ILE A 364 -8.17 -17.40 -4.00
N SER A 365 -8.72 -17.12 -2.82
CA SER A 365 -8.71 -15.76 -2.23
C SER A 365 -7.32 -15.27 -1.82
N MET A 366 -6.35 -16.18 -1.66
CA MET A 366 -4.94 -15.86 -1.43
C MET A 366 -4.21 -15.61 -2.74
N GLN A 367 -4.48 -16.41 -3.77
CA GLN A 367 -3.94 -16.25 -5.12
C GLN A 367 -4.34 -14.90 -5.71
N GLU A 368 -5.62 -14.53 -5.65
CA GLU A 368 -6.13 -13.24 -6.13
C GLU A 368 -5.49 -12.05 -5.38
N ALA A 369 -5.32 -12.17 -4.07
CA ALA A 369 -4.70 -11.13 -3.25
C ALA A 369 -3.21 -10.92 -3.59
N VAL A 370 -2.45 -12.02 -3.72
CA VAL A 370 -1.04 -11.96 -4.13
C VAL A 370 -0.91 -11.46 -5.56
N SER A 371 -1.70 -11.96 -6.52
CA SER A 371 -1.67 -11.49 -7.92
C SER A 371 -1.98 -10.00 -8.04
N THR A 372 -2.95 -9.50 -7.27
CA THR A 372 -3.27 -8.06 -7.20
C THR A 372 -2.10 -7.25 -6.64
N ALA A 373 -1.48 -7.72 -5.55
CA ALA A 373 -0.32 -7.06 -4.95
C ALA A 373 0.91 -7.08 -5.87
N VAL A 374 1.16 -8.19 -6.58
CA VAL A 374 2.22 -8.28 -7.60
C VAL A 374 1.98 -7.29 -8.73
N ALA A 375 0.75 -7.13 -9.22
CA ALA A 375 0.42 -6.12 -10.23
C ALA A 375 0.65 -4.68 -9.73
N HIS A 376 0.29 -4.39 -8.49
CA HIS A 376 0.56 -3.09 -7.85
C HIS A 376 2.08 -2.83 -7.75
N GLU A 377 2.87 -3.80 -7.31
CA GLU A 377 4.33 -3.63 -7.20
C GLU A 377 5.03 -3.55 -8.56
N LYS A 378 4.59 -4.27 -9.60
CA LYS A 378 5.07 -4.05 -10.99
C LYS A 378 4.84 -2.61 -11.46
N SER A 379 3.68 -2.04 -11.13
CA SER A 379 3.36 -0.63 -11.44
C SER A 379 4.28 0.34 -10.69
N ASN A 380 4.57 0.08 -9.40
CA ASN A 380 5.51 0.87 -8.62
C ASN A 380 6.95 0.80 -9.16
N ILE A 381 7.40 -0.42 -9.53
CA ILE A 381 8.72 -0.65 -10.14
C ILE A 381 8.82 0.12 -11.45
N THR A 382 7.81 0.04 -12.32
CA THR A 382 7.75 0.79 -13.59
C THR A 382 7.91 2.29 -13.36
N ALA A 383 7.10 2.86 -12.45
CA ALA A 383 7.17 4.29 -12.14
C ALA A 383 8.53 4.71 -11.56
N HIS A 384 9.18 3.85 -10.77
CA HIS A 384 10.54 4.12 -10.26
C HIS A 384 11.58 4.03 -11.38
N VAL A 385 11.50 3.04 -12.27
CA VAL A 385 12.39 2.89 -13.44
C VAL A 385 12.32 4.13 -14.33
N GLU A 386 11.13 4.63 -14.67
CA GLU A 386 10.98 5.84 -15.49
C GLU A 386 11.48 7.11 -14.79
N ARG A 387 11.29 7.22 -13.46
CA ARG A 387 11.90 8.31 -12.68
C ARG A 387 13.43 8.24 -12.72
N VAL A 388 14.02 7.05 -12.58
CA VAL A 388 15.47 6.86 -12.68
C VAL A 388 15.97 7.22 -14.08
N ARG A 389 15.31 6.78 -15.15
CA ARG A 389 15.62 7.14 -16.54
C ARG A 389 15.61 8.66 -16.74
N THR A 390 14.57 9.34 -16.27
CA THR A 390 14.46 10.80 -16.29
C THR A 390 15.62 11.46 -15.53
N ASN A 391 15.96 10.93 -14.35
CA ASN A 391 17.06 11.44 -13.53
C ASN A 391 18.44 11.22 -14.17
N ILE A 392 18.64 10.14 -14.93
CA ILE A 392 19.87 9.90 -15.70
C ILE A 392 19.99 10.98 -16.79
N THR A 393 18.93 11.22 -17.56
CA THR A 393 18.92 12.28 -18.60
C THR A 393 19.23 13.65 -18.00
N VAL A 394 18.66 13.99 -16.85
CA VAL A 394 18.94 15.24 -16.11
C VAL A 394 20.42 15.37 -15.72
N LEU A 395 21.11 14.28 -15.37
CA LEU A 395 22.56 14.30 -15.10
C LEU A 395 23.39 14.40 -16.38
N GLU A 396 22.97 13.77 -17.47
CA GLU A 396 23.65 13.88 -18.78
C GLU A 396 23.59 15.31 -19.33
N GLU A 397 22.46 16.00 -19.15
CA GLU A 397 22.25 17.42 -19.48
C GLU A 397 23.20 18.38 -18.72
N CYS A 398 23.80 17.97 -17.61
CA CYS A 398 24.74 18.80 -16.82
C CYS A 398 26.05 19.11 -17.55
N GLY A 399 26.40 18.31 -18.57
CA GLY A 399 27.66 18.42 -19.30
C GLY A 399 28.84 17.75 -18.59
N THR A 400 29.76 17.20 -19.40
CA THR A 400 30.86 16.35 -18.94
C THR A 400 31.85 17.05 -18.00
N ALA A 401 31.96 18.38 -18.07
CA ALA A 401 32.86 19.19 -17.25
C ALA A 401 32.53 19.15 -15.74
N TYR A 402 31.29 18.83 -15.36
CA TYR A 402 30.85 18.82 -13.96
C TYR A 402 30.64 17.41 -13.37
N LEU A 403 30.90 16.34 -14.14
CA LEU A 403 30.72 14.94 -13.69
C LEU A 403 31.49 14.60 -12.40
N SER A 404 32.65 15.23 -12.18
CA SER A 404 33.44 15.07 -10.96
C SER A 404 32.75 15.57 -9.68
N LEU A 405 31.71 16.40 -9.79
CA LEU A 405 30.92 16.91 -8.66
C LEU A 405 29.84 15.92 -8.19
N PHE A 406 29.67 14.78 -8.87
CA PHE A 406 28.62 13.79 -8.61
C PHE A 406 29.18 12.35 -8.46
N PRO A 407 30.11 12.10 -7.51
CA PRO A 407 30.56 10.73 -7.20
C PRO A 407 29.39 9.84 -6.74
N ASP A 408 28.35 10.46 -6.16
CA ASP A 408 27.11 9.87 -5.66
C ASP A 408 25.98 9.78 -6.72
N ARG A 409 26.25 10.04 -8.01
CA ARG A 409 25.27 10.07 -9.12
C ARG A 409 24.23 8.95 -9.08
N VAL A 410 24.64 7.71 -8.83
CA VAL A 410 23.76 6.52 -8.83
C VAL A 410 22.74 6.63 -7.68
N SER A 411 23.20 7.01 -6.49
CA SER A 411 22.33 7.22 -5.33
C SER A 411 21.35 8.38 -5.56
N LEU A 412 21.83 9.47 -6.17
CA LEU A 412 20.99 10.62 -6.52
C LEU A 412 19.89 10.24 -7.52
N CYS A 413 20.22 9.56 -8.61
CA CYS A 413 19.23 9.12 -9.61
C CYS A 413 18.20 8.16 -9.02
N ILE A 414 18.59 7.25 -8.11
CA ILE A 414 17.67 6.30 -7.50
C ILE A 414 16.73 6.97 -6.48
N SER A 415 17.21 7.95 -5.72
CA SER A 415 16.52 8.48 -4.53
C SER A 415 15.78 9.81 -4.72
N LYS A 416 16.10 10.63 -5.73
CA LYS A 416 15.52 11.97 -5.91
C LYS A 416 14.38 12.03 -6.93
N THR A 417 13.57 13.07 -6.83
CA THR A 417 12.70 13.50 -7.93
C THR A 417 13.54 14.24 -8.99
N PRO A 418 13.07 14.35 -10.25
CA PRO A 418 13.79 15.10 -11.28
C PRO A 418 14.04 16.55 -10.91
N ASP A 419 13.09 17.21 -10.24
CA ASP A 419 13.21 18.63 -9.89
C ASP A 419 14.10 18.85 -8.66
N ASP A 420 14.03 17.98 -7.65
CA ASP A 420 15.01 17.98 -6.55
C ASP A 420 16.44 17.79 -7.08
N LEU A 421 16.60 16.90 -8.07
CA LEU A 421 17.88 16.59 -8.69
C LEU A 421 18.40 17.80 -9.48
N ARG A 422 17.57 18.42 -10.34
CA ARG A 422 17.90 19.68 -11.04
C ARG A 422 18.33 20.78 -10.07
N ASN A 423 17.58 20.99 -8.99
CA ASN A 423 17.89 22.00 -7.99
C ASN A 423 19.22 21.71 -7.26
N LEU A 424 19.48 20.45 -6.91
CA LEU A 424 20.74 20.01 -6.29
C LEU A 424 21.94 20.19 -7.24
N ILE A 425 21.77 19.86 -8.52
CA ILE A 425 22.78 20.05 -9.57
C ILE A 425 23.16 21.52 -9.68
N LEU A 426 22.17 22.40 -9.85
CA LEU A 426 22.38 23.84 -9.97
C LEU A 426 23.10 24.41 -8.75
N ALA A 427 22.70 23.99 -7.54
CA ALA A 427 23.37 24.39 -6.31
C ALA A 427 24.84 23.93 -6.23
N ARG A 428 25.15 22.68 -6.60
CA ARG A 428 26.53 22.17 -6.62
C ARG A 428 27.41 22.88 -7.66
N ILE A 429 26.88 23.13 -8.85
CA ILE A 429 27.60 23.85 -9.93
C ILE A 429 27.88 25.29 -9.51
N ALA A 430 26.88 26.02 -8.99
CA ALA A 430 27.05 27.40 -8.54
C ALA A 430 28.10 27.51 -7.42
N HIS A 431 28.07 26.59 -6.45
CA HIS A 431 29.07 26.54 -5.37
C HIS A 431 30.49 26.27 -5.91
N HIS A 432 30.66 25.34 -6.84
CA HIS A 432 31.95 25.08 -7.47
C HIS A 432 32.48 26.29 -8.26
N GLN A 433 31.62 26.95 -9.04
CA GLN A 433 31.98 28.17 -9.77
C GLN A 433 32.41 29.31 -8.82
N GLN A 434 31.70 29.48 -7.69
CA GLN A 434 32.06 30.46 -6.67
C GLN A 434 33.43 30.17 -6.03
N GLN A 435 33.73 28.89 -5.74
CA GLN A 435 35.03 28.48 -5.19
C GLN A 435 36.18 28.71 -6.18
N GLU A 436 36.00 28.35 -7.45
CA GLU A 436 37.04 28.56 -8.47
C GLU A 436 37.28 30.05 -8.73
N GLN A 437 36.22 30.87 -8.77
CA GLN A 437 36.36 32.33 -8.90
C GLN A 437 37.11 32.93 -7.71
N ALA A 438 36.85 32.47 -6.48
CA ALA A 438 37.58 32.89 -5.29
C ALA A 438 39.06 32.46 -5.34
N ARG A 439 39.35 31.25 -5.85
CA ARG A 439 40.73 30.76 -6.04
C ARG A 439 41.50 31.62 -7.05
N ILE A 440 40.89 31.91 -8.20
CA ILE A 440 41.49 32.78 -9.23
C ILE A 440 41.74 34.19 -8.69
N GLN A 441 40.80 34.74 -7.91
CA GLN A 441 40.95 36.06 -7.31
C GLN A 441 42.10 36.10 -6.29
N ALA A 442 42.16 35.13 -5.38
CA ALA A 442 43.23 35.04 -4.39
C ALA A 442 44.63 34.84 -5.02
N GLU A 443 44.71 34.10 -6.14
CA GLU A 443 45.96 33.92 -6.87
C GLU A 443 46.41 35.21 -7.59
N ARG A 444 45.48 35.97 -8.19
CA ARG A 444 45.78 37.31 -8.73
C ARG A 444 46.28 38.28 -7.67
N GLU A 445 45.66 38.27 -6.49
CA GLU A 445 46.09 39.11 -5.36
C GLU A 445 47.50 38.75 -4.86
N ARG A 446 47.84 37.44 -4.85
CA ARG A 446 49.21 36.99 -4.54
C ARG A 446 50.23 37.44 -5.58
N GLN A 447 49.93 37.28 -6.86
CA GLN A 447 50.83 37.69 -7.95
C GLN A 447 51.11 39.20 -7.91
N ASN A 448 50.06 40.02 -7.72
CA ASN A 448 50.18 41.47 -7.53
C ASN A 448 50.99 41.86 -6.28
N THR A 449 50.98 41.03 -5.23
CA THR A 449 51.75 41.29 -3.99
C THR A 449 53.23 40.91 -4.14
N VAL A 450 53.54 39.83 -4.86
CA VAL A 450 54.93 39.36 -5.07
C VAL A 450 55.70 40.31 -6.00
N GLU A 451 55.04 40.87 -7.02
CA GLU A 451 55.66 41.85 -7.93
C GLU A 451 55.99 43.20 -7.25
N ALA A 452 55.42 43.46 -6.06
CA ALA A 452 55.62 44.67 -5.27
C ALA A 452 56.72 44.57 -4.18
N THR A 453 57.62 43.58 -4.24
CA THR A 453 58.63 43.34 -3.18
C THR A 453 60.08 43.65 -3.63
N PRO A 454 60.69 44.77 -3.20
CA PRO A 454 62.13 45.01 -3.34
C PRO A 454 62.98 44.19 -2.35
N LEU A 455 64.27 44.03 -2.67
CA LEU A 455 65.28 43.30 -1.90
C LEU A 455 65.57 43.92 -0.50
N PRO A 456 66.08 43.11 0.47
CA PRO A 456 66.05 43.46 1.90
C PRO A 456 67.27 44.25 2.40
N THR A 457 67.07 44.98 3.51
CA THR A 457 68.15 45.52 4.38
C THR A 457 67.79 45.34 5.87
N SER A 458 68.81 45.01 6.66
CA SER A 458 68.73 44.64 8.09
C SER A 458 69.28 45.79 9.01
N PRO A 459 69.56 45.62 10.32
CA PRO A 459 68.56 45.83 11.39
C PRO A 459 69.05 46.68 12.61
N THR A 460 68.11 47.26 13.38
CA THR A 460 68.36 47.85 14.73
C THR A 460 67.00 47.93 15.46
N VAL A 461 66.68 47.21 16.55
CA VAL A 461 67.21 47.14 17.93
C VAL A 461 66.72 48.27 18.87
N ASN A 462 66.13 47.81 19.99
CA ASN A 462 65.78 48.51 21.25
C ASN A 462 64.62 49.52 21.29
N CYS A 463 64.00 49.80 22.45
CA CYS A 463 63.71 49.04 23.69
C CYS A 463 62.99 50.01 24.66
N SER A 464 62.33 49.50 25.71
CA SER A 464 61.88 50.24 26.91
C SER A 464 60.68 51.18 26.66
N THR A 465 59.77 51.48 27.59
CA THR A 465 59.38 51.02 28.96
C THR A 465 57.96 51.64 29.22
N GLU A 466 57.15 51.43 30.27
CA GLU A 466 57.29 50.91 31.63
C GLU A 466 55.91 50.63 32.28
N SER A 467 55.90 49.88 33.40
CA SER A 467 54.95 49.98 34.55
C SER A 467 53.44 49.67 34.37
N SER A 468 52.72 49.03 35.31
CA SER A 468 53.03 48.36 36.59
C SER A 468 51.75 47.59 37.05
N VAL A 469 51.75 46.30 37.45
CA VAL A 469 52.02 45.76 38.81
C VAL A 469 51.12 46.43 39.89
N THR A 470 50.19 45.79 40.62
CA THR A 470 49.72 44.36 40.78
C THR A 470 48.19 44.34 41.09
N THR A 471 47.42 43.24 41.29
CA THR A 471 47.44 42.20 42.37
C THR A 471 46.53 40.99 42.04
N ALA A 472 46.75 39.85 42.73
CA ALA A 472 45.89 38.66 42.84
C ALA A 472 45.95 38.21 44.34
N PRO A 473 45.05 37.37 44.94
CA PRO A 473 44.58 36.10 44.35
C PRO A 473 43.15 35.54 44.70
N THR A 474 42.51 34.86 43.72
CA THR A 474 41.53 33.72 43.83
C THR A 474 40.22 33.81 44.65
N PRO A 475 39.21 32.92 44.43
CA PRO A 475 38.99 31.96 43.33
C PRO A 475 37.57 32.00 42.68
N ALA A 476 37.32 31.06 41.75
CA ALA A 476 36.02 30.52 41.32
C ALA A 476 35.21 31.22 40.21
N SER A 477 35.55 30.94 38.95
CA SER A 477 34.75 30.05 38.07
C SER A 477 35.36 29.95 36.68
N ILE A 478 35.51 28.72 36.15
CA ILE A 478 36.00 28.50 34.79
C ILE A 478 34.81 28.74 33.84
N HIS A 479 34.73 29.94 33.26
CA HIS A 479 33.79 30.23 32.18
C HIS A 479 34.28 29.57 30.89
N THR A 480 33.95 28.29 30.71
CA THR A 480 34.07 27.63 29.39
C THR A 480 33.19 28.38 28.40
N THR A 481 33.77 28.89 27.32
CA THR A 481 33.05 29.56 26.23
C THR A 481 33.07 28.68 24.97
N LEU A 482 32.02 28.79 24.17
CA LEU A 482 31.88 28.10 22.87
C LEU A 482 31.87 29.13 21.74
N LYS A 483 32.53 28.81 20.63
CA LYS A 483 32.43 29.60 19.40
C LYS A 483 31.13 29.28 18.66
N LEU A 484 30.63 30.25 17.90
CA LEU A 484 29.48 30.03 17.00
C LEU A 484 29.64 28.83 16.05
N GLY A 485 30.87 28.58 15.56
CA GLY A 485 31.17 27.41 14.72
C GLY A 485 31.07 26.07 15.46
N GLU A 486 31.42 26.04 16.75
CA GLU A 486 31.33 24.85 17.60
C GLU A 486 29.86 24.57 17.97
N ILE A 487 29.07 25.62 18.23
CA ILE A 487 27.61 25.51 18.40
C ILE A 487 26.96 24.90 17.14
N ASN A 488 27.29 25.42 15.95
CA ASN A 488 26.77 24.89 14.68
C ASN A 488 27.21 23.43 14.40
N ALA A 489 28.41 23.04 14.81
CA ALA A 489 28.84 21.64 14.71
C ALA A 489 28.03 20.71 15.65
N LEU A 490 27.63 21.20 16.84
CA LEU A 490 26.85 20.43 17.81
C LEU A 490 25.35 20.33 17.47
N ILE A 491 24.78 21.29 16.73
CA ILE A 491 23.36 21.26 16.29
C ILE A 491 23.17 20.75 14.85
N ALA A 492 24.24 20.33 14.17
CA ALA A 492 24.18 19.80 12.82
C ALA A 492 23.16 18.64 12.71
N PRO A 493 22.32 18.57 11.65
CA PRO A 493 22.41 19.31 10.39
C PRO A 493 21.79 20.72 10.40
N LEU A 494 21.26 21.20 11.53
CA LEU A 494 20.75 22.57 11.63
C LEU A 494 21.91 23.58 11.68
N SER A 495 21.66 24.81 11.26
CA SER A 495 22.62 25.92 11.35
C SER A 495 21.93 27.21 11.79
N ILE A 496 22.55 27.94 12.71
CA ILE A 496 22.11 29.25 13.18
C ILE A 496 23.24 30.28 13.08
N ASN A 497 22.91 31.49 12.64
CA ASN A 497 23.83 32.62 12.64
C ASN A 497 23.70 33.42 13.95
N ALA A 498 24.61 34.37 14.15
CA ALA A 498 24.64 35.14 15.39
C ALA A 498 23.40 36.01 15.62
N ASP A 499 22.77 36.47 14.55
CA ASP A 499 21.63 37.38 14.62
C ASP A 499 20.34 36.59 14.93
N GLY A 500 20.26 35.35 14.45
CA GLY A 500 19.27 34.36 14.89
C GLY A 500 19.40 34.04 16.38
N LEU A 501 20.62 33.80 16.89
CA LEU A 501 20.82 33.61 18.34
C LEU A 501 20.42 34.86 19.15
N ALA A 502 20.73 36.06 18.65
CA ALA A 502 20.30 37.30 19.28
C ALA A 502 18.77 37.47 19.29
N ALA A 503 18.08 37.09 18.20
CA ALA A 503 16.62 37.08 18.13
C ALA A 503 15.97 36.06 19.08
N LEU A 504 16.70 35.00 19.46
CA LEU A 504 16.32 34.04 20.50
C LEU A 504 16.75 34.47 21.93
N GLY A 505 17.32 35.67 22.08
CA GLY A 505 17.70 36.25 23.37
C GLY A 505 19.15 35.98 23.82
N PHE A 506 19.97 35.30 23.00
CA PHE A 506 21.35 34.95 23.36
C PHE A 506 22.35 35.94 22.77
N VAL A 507 23.02 36.70 23.64
CA VAL A 507 24.02 37.72 23.28
C VAL A 507 25.43 37.14 23.49
N PRO A 508 26.39 37.34 22.58
CA PRO A 508 27.75 36.83 22.77
C PRO A 508 28.45 37.50 23.96
N VAL A 509 29.11 36.68 24.78
CA VAL A 509 29.90 37.07 25.96
C VAL A 509 31.19 37.79 25.57
N ASN A 510 31.76 37.46 24.40
CA ASN A 510 32.90 38.17 23.81
C ASN A 510 32.80 38.15 22.27
N THR A 511 33.32 39.18 21.62
CA THR A 511 33.44 39.27 20.15
C THR A 511 34.86 39.70 19.79
N GLU A 512 35.65 38.78 19.24
CA GLU A 512 36.99 39.06 18.74
C GLU A 512 36.99 39.07 17.21
N ARG A 513 37.19 40.24 16.61
CA ARG A 513 37.04 40.49 15.17
C ARG A 513 35.62 40.10 14.69
N ALA A 514 35.49 38.95 14.03
CA ALA A 514 34.23 38.39 13.55
C ALA A 514 33.80 37.12 14.32
N THR A 515 34.61 36.64 15.27
CA THR A 515 34.33 35.44 16.06
C THR A 515 33.53 35.81 17.30
N LYS A 516 32.27 35.40 17.35
CA LYS A 516 31.37 35.55 18.50
C LYS A 516 31.45 34.32 19.41
N TRP A 517 31.59 34.56 20.71
CA TRP A 517 31.71 33.55 21.76
C TRP A 517 30.49 33.61 22.69
N TYR A 518 29.96 32.45 23.09
CA TYR A 518 28.80 32.31 23.98
C TYR A 518 29.21 31.51 25.23
N ALA A 519 28.47 31.62 26.34
CA ALA A 519 28.80 30.81 27.52
C ALA A 519 28.40 29.35 27.27
N ALA A 520 29.27 28.39 27.57
CA ALA A 520 28.95 26.97 27.39
C ALA A 520 27.73 26.53 28.23
N ALA A 521 27.49 27.21 29.36
CA ALA A 521 26.31 27.01 30.21
C ALA A 521 24.97 27.40 29.55
N GLU A 522 24.99 28.26 28.52
CA GLU A 522 23.77 28.66 27.78
C GLU A 522 23.38 27.65 26.71
N PHE A 523 24.31 26.78 26.27
CA PHE A 523 24.08 25.83 25.16
C PHE A 523 22.87 24.89 25.37
N PRO A 524 22.60 24.32 26.56
CA PRO A 524 21.38 23.55 26.80
C PRO A 524 20.10 24.39 26.65
N VAL A 525 20.14 25.67 27.01
CA VAL A 525 19.01 26.61 26.89
C VAL A 525 18.79 26.97 25.42
N ILE A 526 19.86 27.25 24.66
CA ILE A 526 19.82 27.44 23.20
C ILE A 526 19.14 26.25 22.52
N CYS A 527 19.54 25.02 22.88
CA CYS A 527 18.93 23.79 22.34
C CYS A 527 17.44 23.65 22.71
N HIS A 528 17.03 24.10 23.90
CA HIS A 528 15.62 24.07 24.30
C HIS A 528 14.79 25.10 23.52
N THR A 529 15.26 26.34 23.41
CA THR A 529 14.58 27.40 22.64
C THR A 529 14.46 27.02 21.16
N LEU A 530 15.49 26.41 20.56
CA LEU A 530 15.40 25.90 19.17
C LEU A 530 14.30 24.84 18.98
N LYS A 531 14.12 23.92 19.96
CA LYS A 531 13.04 22.94 19.92
C LYS A 531 11.65 23.58 20.06
N GLN A 532 11.52 24.64 20.84
CA GLN A 532 10.27 25.40 20.94
C GLN A 532 9.95 26.08 19.62
N VAL A 533 10.91 26.79 19.00
CA VAL A 533 10.73 27.46 17.70
C VAL A 533 10.32 26.49 16.60
N LEU A 534 10.89 25.29 16.56
CA LEU A 534 10.50 24.25 15.60
C LEU A 534 9.08 23.71 15.86
N SER A 535 8.69 23.53 17.13
CA SER A 535 7.33 23.12 17.52
C SER A 535 6.29 24.18 17.17
N ASP A 536 6.61 25.45 17.41
CA ASP A 536 5.78 26.60 17.07
C ASP A 536 5.65 26.77 15.55
N ALA A 537 6.73 26.56 14.79
CA ALA A 537 6.71 26.60 13.33
C ALA A 537 5.78 25.52 12.76
N ALA A 538 5.88 24.27 13.25
CA ALA A 538 4.97 23.20 12.87
C ALA A 538 3.50 23.52 13.20
N SER A 539 3.26 24.12 14.37
CA SER A 539 1.93 24.55 14.80
C SER A 539 1.37 25.69 13.93
N ARG A 540 2.20 26.65 13.51
CA ARG A 540 1.80 27.73 12.60
C ARG A 540 1.48 27.21 11.19
N THR A 541 2.25 26.24 10.69
CA THR A 541 1.93 25.58 9.41
C THR A 541 0.58 24.85 9.49
N ALA A 542 0.30 24.14 10.59
CA ALA A 542 -1.00 23.49 10.79
C ALA A 542 -2.16 24.51 10.84
N ILE A 543 -1.96 25.68 11.45
CA ILE A 543 -2.96 26.77 11.49
C ILE A 543 -3.13 27.43 10.10
N GLN A 544 -2.05 27.65 9.35
CA GLN A 544 -2.10 28.18 7.96
C GLN A 544 -2.56 27.15 6.91
N GLN A 545 -2.69 25.87 7.28
CA GLN A 545 -3.33 24.84 6.47
C GLN A 545 -4.81 24.63 6.84
N ALA A 546 -5.25 25.18 7.97
CA ALA A 546 -6.62 25.11 8.48
C ALA A 546 -7.41 26.44 8.31
N ALA A 547 -6.79 27.45 7.68
CA ALA A 547 -7.33 28.79 7.42
C ALA A 547 -7.05 29.20 5.97
#